data_AF-A0A964NL61-F1
#
_entry.id   AF-A0A964NL61-F1
#
_cell.length_a   1.000
_cell.length_b   1.000
_cell.length_c   1.000
_cell.angle_alpha   90.00
_cell.angle_beta   90.00
_cell.angle_gamma   90.00
#
_symmetry.space_group_name_H-M   'P 1'
#
loop_
_entity.id
_entity.type
_entity.pdbx_description
1 polymer ?
#
loop_
_entity_poly.entity_id
_entity_poly.type
_entity_poly.pdbx_seq_one_letter_code
_entity_poly.pdbx_strand_id
1 'polypeptide(L)'
;MNEPTEPGAETDGAVTHVLPEIHFTPDGQHFVEPPEETEPPGDAPPAQGPHAEALPPVEPPAEEPPIERHDPFAYMRKAPWMDRRLSASGRAAVLLRRDLKAFPAVEGRDPNHADLDAIVKRTADYIVPIIRREQATDYVYEELEKRREARIALKRKATLTASPNLDPNIVLVGGPQAGENAIEVAQAPALPPRVESPSAETIAKSREGTPVILPNGKTVPNEYSRTRVLMSPFEDLKGVAEAGRETLKSLVANWLNDPLKVEEVFKSAVELTRKELGQGGRLDYQRLWIPDDSAPDYLQLPQFRDVSNFNVGLFTQQAWVPLETTLMIAGEYAKRHSSNYMADQRYGLDPRTRQWIERGYKIGKTGMFTSAGVESPSRPK
;
A
#
# COMPACT_ATOMS: atom_id res chain seq x y z
N MET A 1 -31.36 39.73 -58.02
CA MET A 1 -30.38 40.76 -57.66
C MET A 1 -30.57 41.09 -56.19
N ASN A 2 -29.45 41.33 -55.49
CA ASN A 2 -29.26 41.59 -54.06
C ASN A 2 -28.93 40.35 -53.21
N GLU A 3 -27.65 39.99 -53.25
CA GLU A 3 -26.96 39.21 -52.22
C GLU A 3 -26.76 40.06 -50.94
N PRO A 4 -26.89 39.49 -49.74
CA PRO A 4 -26.54 40.18 -48.50
C PRO A 4 -25.04 40.12 -48.24
N THR A 5 -24.44 41.29 -48.07
CA THR A 5 -23.03 41.52 -47.74
C THR A 5 -22.72 41.10 -46.30
N GLU A 6 -21.77 40.19 -46.12
CA GLU A 6 -21.20 39.85 -44.81
C GLU A 6 -20.26 40.97 -44.32
N PRO A 7 -20.30 41.35 -43.04
CA PRO A 7 -19.29 42.23 -42.44
C PRO A 7 -18.04 41.43 -42.04
N GLY A 8 -16.90 41.83 -42.59
CA GLY A 8 -15.59 41.33 -42.23
C GLY A 8 -15.23 41.67 -40.79
N ALA A 9 -14.86 40.66 -40.01
CA ALA A 9 -14.24 40.81 -38.70
C ALA A 9 -12.72 40.94 -38.88
N GLU A 10 -12.19 42.13 -38.61
CA GLU A 10 -10.78 42.39 -38.35
C GLU A 10 -10.36 41.62 -37.08
N THR A 11 -9.46 40.64 -37.23
CA THR A 11 -8.76 40.00 -36.12
C THR A 11 -7.38 40.63 -35.96
N ASP A 12 -7.34 41.73 -35.22
CA ASP A 12 -6.09 42.30 -34.73
C ASP A 12 -5.55 41.47 -33.54
N GLY A 13 -4.29 41.04 -33.65
CA GLY A 13 -3.40 40.87 -32.50
C GLY A 13 -3.47 39.57 -31.69
N ALA A 14 -3.35 38.40 -32.33
CA ALA A 14 -2.95 37.19 -31.60
C ALA A 14 -1.43 37.19 -31.37
N VAL A 15 -1.00 37.50 -30.15
CA VAL A 15 0.40 37.37 -29.71
C VAL A 15 0.74 35.87 -29.64
N THR A 16 1.47 35.38 -30.63
CA THR A 16 2.06 34.04 -30.62
C THR A 16 3.24 34.01 -29.66
N HIS A 17 3.05 33.41 -28.49
CA HIS A 17 4.16 33.03 -27.62
C HIS A 17 4.81 31.76 -28.19
N VAL A 18 5.97 31.95 -28.82
CA VAL A 18 6.89 30.84 -29.17
C VAL A 18 7.49 30.33 -27.87
N LEU A 19 7.11 29.12 -27.46
CA LEU A 19 7.79 28.41 -26.37
C LEU A 19 9.19 28.00 -26.83
N PRO A 20 10.23 28.13 -25.99
CA PRO A 20 11.57 27.68 -26.36
C PRO A 20 11.58 26.15 -26.54
N GLU A 21 12.12 25.69 -27.67
CA GLU A 21 12.44 24.28 -27.90
C GLU A 21 13.48 23.82 -26.88
N ILE A 22 13.10 22.87 -26.03
CA ILE A 22 14.01 22.19 -25.10
C ILE A 22 14.64 21.03 -25.85
N HIS A 23 15.90 21.20 -26.27
CA HIS A 23 16.71 20.11 -26.78
C HIS A 23 17.30 19.31 -25.60
N PHE A 24 16.93 18.03 -25.50
CA PHE A 24 17.62 17.08 -24.65
C PHE A 24 18.77 16.46 -25.44
N THR A 25 20.01 16.59 -24.94
CA THR A 25 21.14 15.80 -25.41
C THR A 25 21.04 14.37 -24.84
N PRO A 26 21.46 13.31 -25.57
CA PRO A 26 21.13 11.93 -25.19
C PRO A 26 22.09 11.31 -24.17
N ASP A 27 23.14 12.02 -23.73
CA ASP A 27 24.29 11.39 -23.09
C ASP A 27 24.56 12.02 -21.72
N GLY A 28 23.89 11.49 -20.70
CA GLY A 28 24.00 11.92 -19.30
C GLY A 28 25.38 11.66 -18.68
N GLN A 29 26.35 12.53 -18.95
CA GLN A 29 27.61 12.59 -18.20
C GLN A 29 27.89 14.02 -17.72
N HIS A 30 27.74 14.24 -16.42
CA HIS A 30 28.32 15.40 -15.74
C HIS A 30 29.76 15.06 -15.37
N PHE A 31 30.71 15.67 -16.08
CA PHE A 31 32.13 15.67 -15.72
C PHE A 31 32.36 16.82 -14.72
N VAL A 32 32.83 16.49 -13.52
CA VAL A 32 33.29 17.46 -12.53
C VAL A 32 34.80 17.56 -12.67
N GLU A 33 35.31 18.73 -13.02
CA GLU A 33 36.75 19.02 -13.03
C GLU A 33 37.32 18.93 -11.60
N PRO A 34 38.43 18.22 -11.37
CA PRO A 34 39.15 18.29 -10.10
C PRO A 34 39.94 19.61 -10.01
N PRO A 35 40.06 20.20 -8.81
CA PRO A 35 40.81 21.44 -8.61
C PRO A 35 42.33 21.23 -8.70
N GLU A 36 43.00 22.31 -9.09
CA GLU A 36 44.43 22.43 -9.36
C GLU A 36 45.35 22.02 -8.21
N GLU A 37 46.51 21.51 -8.63
CA GLU A 37 47.66 21.06 -7.84
C GLU A 37 48.20 22.15 -6.90
N THR A 38 48.20 21.85 -5.60
CA THR A 38 49.01 22.53 -4.58
C THR A 38 50.44 21.97 -4.53
N GLU A 39 51.37 22.87 -4.24
CA GLU A 39 52.84 22.81 -4.19
C GLU A 39 53.52 21.60 -3.49
N PRO A 40 54.82 21.34 -3.81
CA PRO A 40 55.59 20.21 -3.29
C PRO A 40 55.99 20.32 -1.80
N PRO A 41 56.32 19.18 -1.14
CA PRO A 41 56.51 19.12 0.31
C PRO A 41 57.85 19.67 0.78
N GLY A 42 57.79 20.51 1.82
CA GLY A 42 58.93 20.91 2.64
C GLY A 42 59.26 19.88 3.73
N ASP A 43 60.55 19.85 4.08
CA ASP A 43 61.25 18.88 4.92
C ASP A 43 60.61 18.58 6.29
N ALA A 44 60.64 17.30 6.65
CA ALA A 44 60.22 16.76 7.95
C ALA A 44 61.27 16.97 9.06
N PRO A 45 60.84 17.31 10.29
CA PRO A 45 61.60 17.07 11.52
C PRO A 45 61.09 15.82 12.30
N PRO A 46 61.89 15.29 13.25
CA PRO A 46 61.85 13.90 13.66
C PRO A 46 60.82 13.55 14.74
N ALA A 47 60.52 12.25 14.79
CA ALA A 47 59.57 11.56 15.65
C ALA A 47 59.63 11.93 17.14
N GLN A 48 58.46 12.22 17.72
CA GLN A 48 58.20 12.20 19.16
C GLN A 48 57.33 10.98 19.51
N GLY A 49 57.67 10.33 20.62
CA GLY A 49 57.16 9.01 21.03
C GLY A 49 55.67 8.97 21.42
N PRO A 50 55.15 7.77 21.72
CA PRO A 50 53.71 7.55 21.87
C PRO A 50 53.20 8.15 23.17
N HIS A 51 52.38 9.20 23.07
CA HIS A 51 51.50 9.63 24.15
C HIS A 51 50.25 8.74 24.14
N ALA A 52 49.90 8.19 25.31
CA ALA A 52 48.65 7.47 25.51
C ALA A 52 47.47 8.42 25.27
N GLU A 53 46.84 8.25 24.12
CA GLU A 53 45.68 9.01 23.66
C GLU A 53 44.48 8.60 24.53
N ALA A 54 43.97 9.56 25.32
CA ALA A 54 42.74 9.36 26.07
C ALA A 54 41.62 9.04 25.08
N LEU A 55 40.90 7.94 25.31
CA LEU A 55 39.78 7.53 24.46
C LEU A 55 38.82 8.72 24.27
N PRO A 56 38.47 9.07 23.03
CA PRO A 56 37.58 10.19 22.78
C PRO A 56 36.24 9.97 23.49
N PRO A 57 35.59 11.04 23.98
CA PRO A 57 34.26 10.95 24.55
C PRO A 57 33.34 10.27 23.54
N VAL A 58 32.64 9.22 23.97
CA VAL A 58 31.66 8.50 23.15
C VAL A 58 30.62 9.51 22.69
N GLU A 59 30.72 9.93 21.42
CA GLU A 59 29.73 10.82 20.83
C GLU A 59 28.35 10.13 20.90
N PRO A 60 27.31 10.85 21.34
CA PRO A 60 25.96 10.29 21.33
C PRO A 60 25.63 9.84 19.90
N PRO A 61 24.96 8.69 19.73
CA PRO A 61 24.71 8.14 18.41
C PRO A 61 24.00 9.18 17.54
N ALA A 62 24.61 9.49 16.39
CA ALA A 62 24.10 10.46 15.43
C ALA A 62 22.61 10.20 15.17
N GLU A 63 21.75 11.18 15.49
CA GLU A 63 20.32 11.06 15.29
C GLU A 63 20.05 10.90 13.79
N GLU A 64 19.37 9.80 13.40
CA GLU A 64 18.94 9.63 12.00
C GLU A 64 18.13 10.86 11.59
N PRO A 65 18.36 11.48 10.42
CA PRO A 65 17.58 12.65 10.02
C PRO A 65 16.09 12.30 9.86
N PRO A 66 15.18 13.29 10.01
CA PRO A 66 13.76 13.11 9.73
C PRO A 66 13.54 12.75 8.26
N ILE A 67 12.49 11.98 7.98
CA ILE A 67 12.16 11.58 6.61
C ILE A 67 11.61 12.80 5.87
N GLU A 68 12.28 13.21 4.79
CA GLU A 68 11.79 14.29 3.94
C GLU A 68 10.48 13.86 3.25
N ARG A 69 9.42 14.62 3.52
CA ARG A 69 8.09 14.38 2.94
C ARG A 69 8.00 15.02 1.56
N HIS A 70 8.03 14.20 0.52
CA HIS A 70 7.78 14.59 -0.85
C HIS A 70 6.27 14.73 -1.10
N ASP A 71 5.79 15.96 -1.26
CA ASP A 71 4.41 16.24 -1.62
C ASP A 71 4.27 16.30 -3.15
N PRO A 72 3.61 15.32 -3.80
CA PRO A 72 3.46 15.29 -5.25
C PRO A 72 2.66 16.48 -5.81
N PHE A 73 1.99 17.25 -4.96
CA PHE A 73 1.21 18.42 -5.34
C PHE A 73 1.75 19.73 -4.75
N ALA A 74 3.02 19.77 -4.34
CA ALA A 74 3.65 20.96 -3.76
C ALA A 74 3.41 22.24 -4.62
N TYR A 75 3.52 22.11 -5.94
CA TYR A 75 3.31 23.22 -6.88
C TYR A 75 1.85 23.75 -6.91
N MET A 76 0.87 22.92 -6.54
CA MET A 76 -0.56 23.27 -6.51
C MET A 76 -1.06 23.70 -5.14
N ARG A 77 -0.24 23.57 -4.08
CA ARG A 77 -0.64 23.86 -2.69
C ARG A 77 -1.11 25.29 -2.45
N LYS A 78 -0.69 26.23 -3.30
CA LYS A 78 -1.14 27.63 -3.24
C LYS A 78 -2.60 27.80 -3.66
N ALA A 79 -3.20 26.80 -4.32
CA ALA A 79 -4.59 26.88 -4.75
C ALA A 79 -5.55 26.75 -3.54
N PRO A 80 -6.60 27.58 -3.41
CA PRO A 80 -7.50 27.56 -2.27
C PRO A 80 -8.20 26.21 -2.03
N TRP A 81 -8.45 25.44 -3.10
CA TRP A 81 -9.06 24.12 -3.02
C TRP A 81 -8.08 23.00 -2.67
N MET A 82 -6.78 23.29 -2.58
CA MET A 82 -5.73 22.35 -2.11
C MET A 82 -5.43 22.49 -0.62
N ASP A 83 -6.17 23.34 0.10
CA ASP A 83 -6.05 23.49 1.54
C ASP A 83 -6.49 22.21 2.26
N ARG A 84 -5.53 21.60 2.97
CA ARG A 84 -5.72 20.38 3.76
C ARG A 84 -6.61 20.56 4.99
N ARG A 85 -6.82 21.80 5.42
CA ARG A 85 -7.75 22.11 6.52
C ARG A 85 -9.21 21.93 6.09
N LEU A 86 -9.47 21.95 4.79
CA LEU A 86 -10.80 21.69 4.24
C LEU A 86 -11.02 20.18 4.10
N SER A 87 -12.24 19.74 4.41
CA SER A 87 -12.67 18.39 4.08
C SER A 87 -12.65 18.16 2.56
N ALA A 88 -12.68 16.89 2.12
CA ALA A 88 -12.81 16.54 0.71
C ALA A 88 -13.99 17.27 0.03
N SER A 89 -15.14 17.33 0.72
CA SER A 89 -16.32 18.07 0.25
C SER A 89 -16.11 19.58 0.25
N GLY A 90 -15.41 20.13 1.24
CA GLY A 90 -15.06 21.55 1.29
C GLY A 90 -14.17 21.95 0.10
N ARG A 91 -13.15 21.15 -0.20
CA ARG A 91 -12.27 21.37 -1.36
C ARG A 91 -13.05 21.29 -2.68
N ALA A 92 -13.91 20.29 -2.83
CA ALA A 92 -14.79 20.18 -4.00
C ALA A 92 -15.73 21.38 -4.13
N ALA A 93 -16.31 21.86 -3.02
CA ALA A 93 -17.17 23.04 -3.02
C ALA A 93 -16.43 24.33 -3.45
N VAL A 94 -15.15 24.49 -3.07
CA VAL A 94 -14.34 25.63 -3.55
C VAL A 94 -14.14 25.58 -5.06
N LEU A 95 -13.82 24.41 -5.62
CA LEU A 95 -13.70 24.23 -7.08
C LEU A 95 -15.03 24.46 -7.80
N LEU A 96 -16.12 23.85 -7.31
CA LEU A 96 -17.45 24.02 -7.87
C LEU A 96 -17.87 25.49 -7.90
N ARG A 97 -17.66 26.21 -6.80
CA ARG A 97 -17.99 27.64 -6.72
C ARG A 97 -17.20 28.47 -7.73
N ARG A 98 -15.93 28.14 -7.98
CA ARG A 98 -15.12 28.80 -9.01
C ARG A 98 -15.70 28.56 -10.40
N ASP A 99 -15.95 27.30 -10.73
CA ASP A 99 -16.44 26.91 -12.06
C ASP A 99 -17.85 27.48 -12.33
N LEU A 100 -18.74 27.45 -11.34
CA LEU A 100 -20.07 28.06 -11.44
C LEU A 100 -20.03 29.58 -11.61
N LYS A 101 -19.09 30.28 -10.96
CA LYS A 101 -18.92 31.73 -11.14
C LYS A 101 -18.36 32.08 -12.52
N ALA A 102 -17.49 31.25 -13.07
CA ALA A 102 -16.90 31.46 -14.39
C ALA A 102 -17.89 31.14 -15.52
N PHE A 103 -18.85 30.24 -15.28
CA PHE A 103 -19.72 29.70 -16.32
C PHE A 103 -20.45 30.77 -17.15
N PRO A 104 -21.15 31.78 -16.56
CA PRO A 104 -21.87 32.76 -17.37
C PRO A 104 -20.96 33.63 -18.23
N ALA A 105 -19.73 33.89 -17.76
CA ALA A 105 -18.74 34.66 -18.52
C ALA A 105 -18.17 33.86 -19.71
N VAL A 106 -18.09 32.54 -19.59
CA VAL A 106 -17.55 31.65 -20.63
C VAL A 106 -18.63 31.30 -21.66
N GLU A 107 -19.83 30.94 -21.19
CA GLU A 107 -20.90 30.38 -22.03
C GLU A 107 -21.94 31.43 -22.46
N GLY A 108 -21.87 32.66 -21.94
CA GLY A 108 -22.81 33.74 -22.25
C GLY A 108 -24.23 33.51 -21.75
N ARG A 109 -24.45 32.51 -20.88
CA ARG A 109 -25.74 32.12 -20.32
C ARG A 109 -25.58 31.50 -18.93
N ASP A 110 -26.65 31.51 -18.16
CA ASP A 110 -26.68 30.79 -16.88
C ASP A 110 -26.67 29.26 -17.09
N PRO A 111 -26.05 28.49 -16.17
CA PRO A 111 -26.01 27.03 -16.26
C PRO A 111 -27.40 26.43 -16.05
N ASN A 112 -27.79 25.52 -16.93
CA ASN A 112 -28.98 24.69 -16.76
C ASN A 112 -28.64 23.42 -15.97
N HIS A 113 -29.64 22.57 -15.72
CA HIS A 113 -29.46 21.34 -14.94
C HIS A 113 -28.40 20.39 -15.51
N ALA A 114 -28.34 20.23 -16.84
CA ALA A 114 -27.36 19.36 -17.48
C ALA A 114 -25.93 19.91 -17.36
N ASP A 115 -25.77 21.24 -17.44
CA ASP A 115 -24.48 21.89 -17.21
C ASP A 115 -24.00 21.71 -15.78
N LEU A 116 -24.91 21.85 -14.79
CA LEU A 116 -24.60 21.62 -13.39
C LEU A 116 -24.08 20.20 -13.15
N ASP A 117 -24.76 19.19 -13.71
CA ASP A 117 -24.35 17.79 -13.62
C ASP A 117 -22.96 17.57 -14.26
N ALA A 118 -22.70 18.18 -15.42
CA ALA A 118 -21.42 18.09 -16.10
C ALA A 118 -20.29 18.76 -15.29
N ILE A 119 -20.53 19.93 -14.70
CA ILE A 119 -19.57 20.64 -13.84
C ILE A 119 -19.27 19.83 -12.57
N VAL A 120 -20.30 19.26 -11.95
CA VAL A 120 -20.15 18.40 -10.75
C VAL A 120 -19.31 17.18 -11.09
N LYS A 121 -19.64 16.48 -12.17
CA LYS A 121 -18.90 15.30 -12.62
C LYS A 121 -17.43 15.63 -12.89
N ARG A 122 -17.15 16.66 -13.70
CA ARG A 122 -15.79 17.11 -14.00
C ARG A 122 -15.00 17.46 -12.74
N THR A 123 -15.63 18.14 -11.78
CA THR A 123 -14.98 18.49 -10.52
C THR A 123 -14.65 17.25 -9.69
N ALA A 124 -15.57 16.29 -9.61
CA ALA A 124 -15.35 15.03 -8.90
C ALA A 124 -14.22 14.21 -9.56
N ASP A 125 -14.26 14.08 -10.89
CA ASP A 125 -13.26 13.35 -11.68
C ASP A 125 -11.86 13.96 -11.51
N TYR A 126 -11.77 15.28 -11.34
CA TYR A 126 -10.51 15.98 -11.10
C TYR A 126 -10.01 15.84 -9.65
N ILE A 127 -10.87 16.07 -8.65
CA ILE A 127 -10.42 16.20 -7.26
C ILE A 127 -10.28 14.85 -6.54
N VAL A 128 -11.10 13.86 -6.88
CA VAL A 128 -11.08 12.55 -6.20
C VAL A 128 -9.74 11.85 -6.36
N PRO A 129 -9.13 11.77 -7.56
CA PRO A 129 -7.80 11.17 -7.72
C PRO A 129 -6.73 11.89 -6.90
N ILE A 130 -6.77 13.24 -6.85
CA ILE A 130 -5.80 14.03 -6.09
C ILE A 130 -5.90 13.71 -4.59
N ILE A 131 -7.11 13.72 -4.04
CA ILE A 131 -7.33 13.41 -2.62
C ILE A 131 -6.88 11.97 -2.31
N ARG A 132 -7.20 11.00 -3.17
CA ARG A 132 -6.75 9.61 -2.99
C ARG A 132 -5.23 9.50 -2.99
N ARG A 133 -4.55 10.21 -3.89
CA ARG A 133 -3.09 10.26 -3.93
C ARG A 133 -2.50 10.89 -2.67
N GLU A 134 -3.04 12.01 -2.20
CA GLU A 134 -2.62 12.63 -0.94
C GLU A 134 -2.78 11.69 0.26
N GLN A 135 -3.92 11.01 0.37
CA GLN A 135 -4.17 10.04 1.45
C GLN A 135 -3.23 8.85 1.39
N ALA A 136 -2.94 8.34 0.19
CA ALA A 136 -1.97 7.27 0.01
C ALA A 136 -0.56 7.72 0.42
N THR A 137 -0.15 8.93 0.03
CA THR A 137 1.13 9.51 0.43
C THR A 137 1.24 9.69 1.94
N ASP A 138 0.19 10.19 2.62
CA ASP A 138 0.19 10.31 4.09
C ASP A 138 0.38 8.95 4.77
N TYR A 139 -0.38 7.94 4.33
CA TYR A 139 -0.28 6.59 4.87
C TYR A 139 1.13 6.01 4.71
N VAL A 140 1.79 6.28 3.58
CA VAL A 140 3.17 5.84 3.33
C VAL A 140 4.13 6.49 4.31
N TYR A 141 4.03 7.80 4.49
CA TYR A 141 4.92 8.51 5.41
C TYR A 141 4.71 8.08 6.85
N GLU A 142 3.47 7.84 7.28
CA GLU A 142 3.18 7.28 8.61
C GLU A 142 3.84 5.91 8.80
N GLU A 143 3.81 5.03 7.79
CA GLU A 143 4.42 3.71 7.87
C GLU A 143 5.97 3.78 7.86
N LEU A 144 6.55 4.67 7.06
CA LEU A 144 7.99 4.91 7.05
C LEU A 144 8.49 5.47 8.38
N GLU A 145 7.72 6.38 8.99
CA GLU A 145 8.02 6.95 10.29
C GLU A 145 7.99 5.88 11.39
N LYS A 146 6.96 5.01 11.40
CA LYS A 146 6.91 3.84 12.30
C LYS A 146 8.12 2.91 12.15
N ARG A 147 8.55 2.65 10.91
CA ARG A 147 9.75 1.82 10.66
C ARG A 147 11.02 2.48 11.17
N ARG A 148 11.17 3.79 10.98
CA ARG A 148 12.29 4.56 11.51
C ARG A 148 12.31 4.49 13.04
N GLU A 149 11.18 4.72 13.70
CA GLU A 149 11.05 4.61 15.15
C GLU A 149 11.41 3.21 15.66
N ALA A 150 10.97 2.15 14.97
CA ALA A 150 11.30 0.77 15.32
C ALA A 150 12.82 0.51 15.23
N ARG A 151 13.50 1.02 14.19
CA ARG A 151 14.97 0.93 14.07
C ARG A 151 15.68 1.68 15.19
N ILE A 152 15.22 2.90 15.51
CA ILE A 152 15.77 3.69 16.62
C ILE A 152 15.60 2.94 17.94
N ALA A 153 14.44 2.36 18.21
CA ALA A 153 14.18 1.57 19.40
C ALA A 153 15.08 0.33 19.49
N LEU A 154 15.30 -0.37 18.37
CA LEU A 154 16.19 -1.53 18.31
C LEU A 154 17.64 -1.13 18.55
N LYS A 155 18.12 -0.04 17.93
CA LYS A 155 19.46 0.52 18.18
C LYS A 155 19.65 0.89 19.65
N ARG A 156 18.68 1.60 20.26
CA ARG A 156 18.71 1.94 21.70
C ARG A 156 18.78 0.70 22.58
N LYS A 157 17.99 -0.33 22.27
CA LYS A 157 18.01 -1.60 23.01
C LYS A 157 19.36 -2.30 22.87
N ALA A 158 19.95 -2.32 21.68
CA ALA A 158 21.26 -2.90 21.41
C ALA A 158 22.38 -2.17 22.18
N THR A 159 22.36 -0.83 22.21
CA THR A 159 23.31 -0.03 23.00
C THR A 159 23.21 -0.31 24.49
N LEU A 160 21.98 -0.46 25.02
CA LEU A 160 21.76 -0.81 26.43
C LEU A 160 22.27 -2.22 26.77
N THR A 161 22.12 -3.19 25.88
CA THR A 161 22.65 -4.55 26.08
C THR A 161 24.16 -4.66 25.87
N ALA A 162 24.76 -3.77 25.06
CA ALA A 162 26.18 -3.73 24.77
C ALA A 162 27.02 -3.00 25.86
N SER A 163 26.37 -2.48 26.91
CA SER A 163 27.04 -2.05 28.14
C SER A 163 26.81 -3.05 29.29
N PRO A 164 27.36 -4.27 29.25
CA PRO A 164 27.46 -5.08 30.44
C PRO A 164 28.64 -4.56 31.27
N ASN A 165 28.34 -3.97 32.43
CA ASN A 165 29.23 -3.85 33.60
C ASN A 165 30.73 -3.63 33.32
N LEU A 166 31.15 -2.37 33.22
CA LEU A 166 32.46 -1.98 33.74
C LEU A 166 32.35 -1.86 35.26
N ASP A 167 32.41 -3.01 35.93
CA ASP A 167 32.76 -3.08 37.34
C ASP A 167 34.27 -3.38 37.37
N PRO A 168 35.16 -2.43 37.78
CA PRO A 168 36.60 -2.54 37.57
C PRO A 168 37.33 -3.55 38.49
N ASN A 169 36.63 -4.52 39.09
CA ASN A 169 37.20 -5.35 40.17
C ASN A 169 36.89 -6.85 40.10
N ILE A 170 36.74 -7.44 38.91
CA ILE A 170 36.70 -8.91 38.78
C ILE A 170 37.83 -9.38 37.85
N VAL A 171 38.88 -9.92 38.47
CA VAL A 171 40.00 -10.59 37.80
C VAL A 171 39.54 -12.01 37.43
N LEU A 172 39.39 -12.29 36.14
CA LEU A 172 39.24 -13.66 35.62
C LEU A 172 40.61 -14.20 35.19
N VAL A 173 41.09 -15.21 35.91
CA VAL A 173 42.37 -15.89 35.69
C VAL A 173 42.16 -17.21 34.94
N GLY A 174 42.90 -17.39 33.83
CA GLY A 174 43.25 -18.68 33.19
C GLY A 174 42.15 -19.32 32.34
N GLY A 175 42.33 -19.52 31.03
CA GLY A 175 43.26 -20.46 30.40
C GLY A 175 42.55 -21.15 29.20
N PRO A 176 43.21 -22.01 28.39
CA PRO A 176 43.60 -21.64 27.02
C PRO A 176 42.96 -22.44 25.86
N GLN A 177 43.07 -21.83 24.67
CA GLN A 177 43.19 -22.38 23.30
C GLN A 177 42.13 -23.36 22.75
N ALA A 178 41.53 -22.98 21.61
CA ALA A 178 41.84 -23.51 20.27
C ALA A 178 40.63 -23.38 19.32
N GLY A 179 40.90 -23.05 18.06
CA GLY A 179 40.08 -23.55 16.95
C GLY A 179 39.26 -22.54 16.15
N GLU A 180 39.82 -22.24 14.97
CA GLU A 180 39.12 -22.20 13.68
C GLU A 180 38.33 -20.94 13.26
N ASN A 181 38.89 -20.34 12.20
CA ASN A 181 38.32 -19.36 11.31
C ASN A 181 36.92 -19.78 10.81
N ALA A 182 35.88 -19.08 11.24
CA ALA A 182 34.61 -19.02 10.53
C ALA A 182 34.50 -17.64 9.87
N ILE A 183 34.75 -17.60 8.56
CA ILE A 183 34.34 -16.50 7.71
C ILE A 183 32.81 -16.47 7.76
N GLU A 184 32.26 -15.46 8.42
CA GLU A 184 30.82 -15.24 8.54
C GLU A 184 30.30 -14.79 7.17
N VAL A 185 29.86 -15.76 6.38
CA VAL A 185 29.10 -15.53 5.16
C VAL A 185 27.78 -14.89 5.59
N ALA A 186 27.60 -13.62 5.24
CA ALA A 186 26.35 -12.89 5.43
C ALA A 186 25.18 -13.72 4.90
N GLN A 187 24.38 -14.27 5.82
CA GLN A 187 23.14 -14.95 5.49
C GLN A 187 22.24 -13.97 4.74
N ALA A 188 21.88 -14.34 3.51
CA ALA A 188 20.78 -13.73 2.80
C ALA A 188 19.53 -13.72 3.71
N PRO A 189 18.70 -12.66 3.68
CA PRO A 189 17.53 -12.58 4.52
C PRO A 189 16.68 -13.83 4.34
N ALA A 190 16.43 -14.53 5.44
CA ALA A 190 15.62 -15.74 5.46
C ALA A 190 14.31 -15.50 4.71
N LEU A 191 14.04 -16.34 3.71
CA LEU A 191 12.71 -16.43 3.13
C LEU A 191 11.69 -16.57 4.28
N PRO A 192 10.54 -15.90 4.22
CA PRO A 192 9.53 -16.01 5.27
C PRO A 192 9.21 -17.50 5.50
N PRO A 193 8.97 -17.91 6.77
CA PRO A 193 8.75 -19.31 7.11
C PRO A 193 7.67 -19.88 6.20
N ARG A 194 8.02 -20.95 5.48
CA ARG A 194 7.07 -21.75 4.71
C ARG A 194 6.10 -22.32 5.74
N VAL A 195 4.85 -21.87 5.71
CA VAL A 195 3.78 -22.39 6.58
C VAL A 195 3.79 -23.91 6.45
N GLU A 196 4.09 -24.61 7.55
CA GLU A 196 4.11 -26.06 7.59
C GLU A 196 2.76 -26.60 7.13
N SER A 197 2.77 -27.61 6.26
CA SER A 197 1.57 -28.28 5.81
C SER A 197 0.73 -28.69 7.03
N PRO A 198 -0.57 -28.35 7.09
CA PRO A 198 -1.38 -28.57 8.27
C PRO A 198 -1.39 -30.06 8.65
N SER A 199 -1.19 -30.35 9.93
CA SER A 199 -1.22 -31.72 10.46
C SER A 199 -2.57 -32.42 10.17
N ALA A 200 -2.59 -33.75 10.16
CA ALA A 200 -3.83 -34.52 9.95
C ALA A 200 -4.96 -34.15 10.94
N GLU A 201 -4.64 -33.75 12.17
CA GLU A 201 -5.60 -33.21 13.14
C GLU A 201 -6.15 -31.84 12.71
N THR A 202 -5.31 -30.98 12.14
CA THR A 202 -5.73 -29.71 11.55
C THR A 202 -6.64 -29.93 10.34
N ILE A 203 -6.38 -30.98 9.54
CA ILE A 203 -7.23 -31.37 8.40
C ILE A 203 -8.57 -31.97 8.88
N ALA A 204 -8.59 -32.74 9.96
CA ALA A 204 -9.83 -33.28 10.53
C ALA A 204 -10.69 -32.18 11.16
N LYS A 205 -10.10 -31.30 11.98
CA LYS A 205 -10.78 -30.11 12.54
C LYS A 205 -11.24 -29.14 11.45
N SER A 206 -10.46 -28.99 10.37
CA SER A 206 -10.85 -28.12 9.27
C SER A 206 -12.12 -28.60 8.58
N ARG A 207 -12.48 -29.90 8.59
CA ARG A 207 -13.69 -30.39 7.90
C ARG A 207 -15.00 -29.91 8.52
N GLU A 208 -15.08 -29.88 9.86
CA GLU A 208 -16.27 -29.39 10.57
C GLU A 208 -16.36 -27.85 10.50
N GLY A 209 -15.20 -27.20 10.52
CA GLY A 209 -15.09 -25.76 10.55
C GLY A 209 -15.52 -25.17 11.89
N THR A 210 -15.17 -23.91 12.09
CA THR A 210 -15.55 -23.10 13.24
C THR A 210 -16.41 -21.93 12.76
N PRO A 211 -17.39 -21.47 13.57
CA PRO A 211 -18.12 -20.26 13.24
C PRO A 211 -17.16 -19.09 13.08
N VAL A 212 -17.32 -18.32 12.00
CA VAL A 212 -16.57 -17.08 11.81
C VAL A 212 -17.02 -16.06 12.86
N ILE A 213 -16.10 -15.65 13.73
CA ILE A 213 -16.32 -14.63 14.75
C ILE A 213 -15.63 -13.33 14.30
N LEU A 214 -16.40 -12.26 14.18
CA LEU A 214 -15.89 -10.93 13.85
C LEU A 214 -15.19 -10.30 15.08
N PRO A 215 -14.34 -9.27 14.90
CA PRO A 215 -13.66 -8.61 16.03
C PRO A 215 -14.59 -8.02 17.11
N ASN A 216 -15.86 -7.80 16.79
CA ASN A 216 -16.89 -7.36 17.73
C ASN A 216 -17.60 -8.52 18.47
N GLY A 217 -17.10 -9.76 18.35
CA GLY A 217 -17.67 -10.97 18.94
C GLY A 217 -18.91 -11.53 18.22
N LYS A 218 -19.40 -10.88 17.15
CA LYS A 218 -20.59 -11.36 16.42
C LYS A 218 -20.23 -12.38 15.35
N THR A 219 -21.12 -13.34 15.13
CA THR A 219 -21.02 -14.28 14.01
C THR A 219 -21.55 -13.66 12.71
N VAL A 220 -21.17 -14.24 11.57
CA VAL A 220 -21.70 -13.86 10.26
C VAL A 220 -22.84 -14.80 9.87
N PRO A 221 -24.11 -14.35 9.77
CA PRO A 221 -25.22 -15.21 9.37
C PRO A 221 -25.02 -15.83 7.98
N ASN A 222 -25.28 -17.13 7.83
CA ASN A 222 -25.29 -17.84 6.54
C ASN A 222 -26.58 -18.64 6.39
N GLU A 223 -27.51 -18.14 5.59
CA GLU A 223 -28.82 -18.78 5.37
C GLU A 223 -28.70 -20.10 4.59
N TYR A 224 -27.62 -20.27 3.83
CA TYR A 224 -27.36 -21.45 3.02
C TYR A 224 -26.62 -22.57 3.79
N SER A 225 -26.15 -22.28 5.00
CA SER A 225 -25.49 -23.27 5.87
C SER A 225 -26.49 -23.90 6.83
N ARG A 226 -26.31 -25.19 7.12
CA ARG A 226 -27.07 -25.90 8.17
C ARG A 226 -26.89 -25.25 9.54
N THR A 227 -25.70 -24.71 9.82
CA THR A 227 -25.38 -24.05 11.08
C THR A 227 -25.97 -22.64 11.20
N ARG A 228 -26.59 -22.10 10.13
CA ARG A 228 -27.09 -20.71 10.03
C ARG A 228 -26.02 -19.63 10.19
N VAL A 229 -24.74 -20.00 10.33
CA VAL A 229 -23.59 -19.11 10.44
C VAL A 229 -22.52 -19.49 9.43
N LEU A 230 -21.72 -18.52 9.03
CA LEU A 230 -20.59 -18.72 8.14
C LEU A 230 -19.54 -19.56 8.88
N MET A 231 -19.14 -20.67 8.27
CA MET A 231 -18.14 -21.58 8.82
C MET A 231 -16.82 -21.38 8.09
N SER A 232 -15.72 -21.54 8.81
CA SER A 232 -14.37 -21.41 8.30
C SER A 232 -13.47 -22.51 8.87
N PRO A 233 -12.47 -23.02 8.13
CA PRO A 233 -11.50 -23.94 8.69
C PRO A 233 -10.68 -23.33 9.84
N PHE A 234 -10.64 -21.99 9.95
CA PHE A 234 -9.97 -21.24 11.01
C PHE A 234 -10.93 -20.24 11.67
N GLU A 235 -10.75 -20.00 12.97
CA GLU A 235 -11.68 -19.21 13.79
C GLU A 235 -11.73 -17.71 13.41
N ASP A 236 -10.59 -17.14 12.99
CA ASP A 236 -10.43 -15.69 12.80
C ASP A 236 -10.10 -15.30 11.36
N LEU A 237 -10.71 -14.22 10.88
CA LEU A 237 -10.45 -13.58 9.58
C LEU A 237 -9.37 -12.50 9.64
N LYS A 238 -8.74 -12.24 10.79
CA LYS A 238 -7.63 -11.29 10.92
C LYS A 238 -6.52 -11.55 9.91
N GLY A 239 -6.12 -12.80 9.70
CA GLY A 239 -5.08 -13.16 8.73
C GLY A 239 -5.44 -12.81 7.28
N VAL A 240 -6.72 -12.86 6.91
CA VAL A 240 -7.21 -12.42 5.60
C VAL A 240 -7.09 -10.90 5.46
N ALA A 241 -7.48 -10.18 6.52
CA ALA A 241 -7.43 -8.73 6.53
C ALA A 241 -5.98 -8.19 6.54
N GLU A 242 -5.10 -8.82 7.30
CA GLU A 242 -3.66 -8.53 7.34
C GLU A 242 -3.02 -8.72 5.97
N ALA A 243 -3.29 -9.85 5.31
CA ALA A 243 -2.79 -10.13 3.97
C ALA A 243 -3.24 -9.10 2.92
N GLY A 244 -4.49 -8.62 3.03
CA GLY A 244 -4.98 -7.55 2.17
C GLY A 244 -4.23 -6.23 2.40
N ARG A 245 -3.91 -5.89 3.65
CA ARG A 245 -3.09 -4.71 3.97
C ARG A 245 -1.64 -4.85 3.54
N GLU A 246 -1.05 -6.03 3.65
CA GLU A 246 0.30 -6.29 3.13
C GLU A 246 0.34 -6.12 1.61
N THR A 247 -0.68 -6.64 0.93
CA THR A 247 -0.88 -6.42 -0.51
C THR A 247 -1.00 -4.94 -0.85
N LEU A 248 -1.75 -4.16 -0.06
CA LEU A 248 -1.78 -2.70 -0.22
C LEU A 248 -0.39 -2.08 -0.11
N LYS A 249 0.42 -2.48 0.88
CA LYS A 249 1.79 -1.95 1.05
C LYS A 249 2.64 -2.24 -0.18
N SER A 250 2.56 -3.45 -0.74
CA SER A 250 3.26 -3.81 -1.98
C SER A 250 2.77 -3.01 -3.19
N LEU A 251 1.45 -2.84 -3.35
CA LEU A 251 0.87 -2.07 -4.45
C LEU A 251 1.26 -0.60 -4.38
N VAL A 252 1.23 -0.01 -3.18
CA VAL A 252 1.62 1.37 -2.95
C VAL A 252 3.12 1.57 -3.18
N ALA A 253 3.97 0.64 -2.71
CA ALA A 253 5.41 0.71 -2.97
C ALA A 253 5.71 0.69 -4.49
N ASN A 254 5.05 -0.19 -5.24
CA ASN A 254 5.20 -0.24 -6.70
C ASN A 254 4.71 1.06 -7.36
N TRP A 255 3.55 1.58 -6.92
CA TRP A 255 3.00 2.82 -7.45
C TRP A 255 3.87 4.05 -7.17
N LEU A 256 4.52 4.12 -6.01
CA LEU A 256 5.44 5.21 -5.68
C LEU A 256 6.71 5.17 -6.52
N ASN A 257 7.20 3.99 -6.87
CA ASN A 257 8.37 3.83 -7.71
C ASN A 257 8.09 4.19 -9.18
N ASP A 258 6.86 4.00 -9.66
CA ASP A 258 6.46 4.35 -11.03
C ASP A 258 4.97 4.77 -11.14
N PRO A 259 4.64 6.04 -10.85
CA PRO A 259 3.26 6.51 -10.72
C PRO A 259 2.50 6.62 -12.05
N LEU A 260 3.18 6.53 -13.20
CA LEU A 260 2.58 6.60 -14.53
C LEU A 260 1.99 5.25 -14.98
N LYS A 261 2.32 4.15 -14.30
CA LYS A 261 1.92 2.78 -14.69
C LYS A 261 0.75 2.24 -13.88
N VAL A 262 -0.36 2.99 -13.87
CA VAL A 262 -1.61 2.59 -13.20
C VAL A 262 -2.10 1.20 -13.66
N GLU A 263 -1.90 0.88 -14.94
CA GLU A 263 -2.27 -0.44 -15.48
C GLU A 263 -1.41 -1.58 -14.91
N GLU A 264 -0.12 -1.35 -14.63
CA GLU A 264 0.74 -2.34 -13.98
C GLU A 264 0.34 -2.56 -12.53
N VAL A 265 0.00 -1.49 -11.80
CA VAL A 265 -0.52 -1.60 -10.43
C VAL A 265 -1.80 -2.44 -10.41
N PHE A 266 -2.68 -2.24 -11.40
CA PHE A 266 -3.89 -3.05 -11.56
C PHE A 266 -3.56 -4.53 -11.84
N LYS A 267 -2.64 -4.81 -12.77
CA LYS A 267 -2.17 -6.18 -13.08
C LYS A 267 -1.55 -6.83 -11.84
N SER A 268 -0.71 -6.12 -11.10
CA SER A 268 -0.16 -6.59 -9.82
C SER A 268 -1.25 -6.89 -8.80
N ALA A 269 -2.29 -6.06 -8.70
CA ALA A 269 -3.40 -6.30 -7.78
C ALA A 269 -4.18 -7.58 -8.17
N VAL A 270 -4.40 -7.81 -9.46
CA VAL A 270 -5.00 -9.05 -9.98
C VAL A 270 -4.14 -10.27 -9.63
N GLU A 271 -2.83 -10.19 -9.88
CA GLU A 271 -1.90 -11.29 -9.63
C GLU A 271 -1.77 -11.63 -8.14
N LEU A 272 -1.66 -10.62 -7.28
CA LEU A 272 -1.60 -10.81 -5.83
C LEU A 272 -2.91 -11.38 -5.27
N THR A 273 -4.05 -10.86 -5.74
CA THR A 273 -5.37 -11.44 -5.42
C THR A 273 -5.44 -12.90 -5.85
N ARG A 274 -4.97 -13.23 -7.07
CA ARG A 274 -4.95 -14.59 -7.57
C ARG A 274 -4.02 -15.51 -6.79
N LYS A 275 -2.86 -15.02 -6.36
CA LYS A 275 -1.87 -15.78 -5.59
C LYS A 275 -2.41 -16.15 -4.21
N GLU A 276 -3.08 -15.21 -3.53
CA GLU A 276 -3.59 -15.45 -2.18
C GLU A 276 -4.96 -16.15 -2.17
N LEU A 277 -5.86 -15.82 -3.10
CA LEU A 277 -7.27 -16.25 -3.09
C LEU A 277 -7.66 -17.20 -4.23
N GLY A 278 -6.80 -17.37 -5.24
CA GLY A 278 -7.04 -18.30 -6.34
C GLY A 278 -6.82 -19.75 -5.90
N GLN A 279 -6.90 -20.67 -6.87
CA GLN A 279 -6.75 -22.11 -6.63
C GLN A 279 -5.39 -22.41 -5.98
N GLY A 280 -5.44 -22.99 -4.78
CA GLY A 280 -4.23 -23.29 -4.01
C GLY A 280 -3.58 -22.08 -3.36
N GLY A 281 -4.22 -20.91 -3.43
CA GLY A 281 -3.85 -19.76 -2.63
C GLY A 281 -4.09 -20.01 -1.15
N ARG A 282 -3.29 -19.36 -0.31
CA ARG A 282 -3.32 -19.53 1.16
C ARG A 282 -4.69 -19.21 1.78
N LEU A 283 -5.47 -18.35 1.14
CA LEU A 283 -6.78 -17.89 1.61
C LEU A 283 -7.96 -18.56 0.89
N ASP A 284 -7.67 -19.52 -0.01
CA ASP A 284 -8.69 -20.39 -0.63
C ASP A 284 -9.04 -21.56 0.29
N TYR A 285 -9.96 -21.30 1.21
CA TYR A 285 -10.44 -22.29 2.18
C TYR A 285 -11.29 -23.42 1.58
N GLN A 286 -11.68 -23.29 0.31
CA GLN A 286 -12.43 -24.32 -0.40
C GLN A 286 -11.48 -25.43 -0.88
N ARG A 287 -10.17 -25.19 -1.00
CA ARG A 287 -9.24 -26.12 -1.62
C ARG A 287 -8.04 -26.31 -0.73
N LEU A 288 -8.04 -27.40 0.03
CA LEU A 288 -6.91 -27.73 0.88
C LEU A 288 -5.86 -28.46 0.05
N TRP A 289 -4.65 -27.91 0.02
CA TRP A 289 -3.50 -28.60 -0.57
C TRP A 289 -3.18 -29.85 0.24
N ILE A 290 -3.23 -31.02 -0.40
CA ILE A 290 -2.68 -32.26 0.17
C ILE A 290 -1.29 -32.42 -0.43
N PRO A 291 -0.21 -32.35 0.38
CA PRO A 291 1.11 -32.69 -0.10
C PRO A 291 1.18 -34.22 -0.26
N ASP A 292 0.74 -34.72 -1.40
CA ASP A 292 1.01 -36.08 -1.87
C ASP A 292 1.93 -35.98 -3.10
N ASP A 293 3.12 -36.57 -3.00
CA ASP A 293 4.13 -36.55 -4.05
C ASP A 293 3.69 -37.31 -5.31
N SER A 294 2.65 -38.15 -5.22
CA SER A 294 2.17 -38.97 -6.33
C SER A 294 1.08 -38.32 -7.19
N ALA A 295 0.37 -37.31 -6.68
CA ALA A 295 -0.58 -36.49 -7.43
C ALA A 295 -0.86 -35.18 -6.66
N PRO A 296 -0.48 -34.00 -7.19
CA PRO A 296 -0.84 -32.73 -6.57
C PRO A 296 -2.33 -32.46 -6.80
N ASP A 297 -3.16 -33.07 -5.98
CA ASP A 297 -4.61 -32.91 -6.02
C ASP A 297 -5.10 -32.12 -4.81
N TYR A 298 -6.16 -31.36 -5.00
CA TYR A 298 -6.76 -30.54 -3.94
C TYR A 298 -7.92 -31.28 -3.31
N LEU A 299 -7.95 -31.36 -1.99
CA LEU A 299 -9.19 -31.72 -1.32
C LEU A 299 -10.17 -30.56 -1.42
N GLN A 300 -11.20 -30.72 -2.23
CA GLN A 300 -12.32 -29.79 -2.27
C GLN A 300 -13.10 -29.89 -0.95
N LEU A 301 -13.33 -28.74 -0.33
CA LEU A 301 -14.15 -28.54 0.85
C LEU A 301 -15.29 -27.58 0.50
N PRO A 302 -16.34 -28.06 -0.22
CA PRO A 302 -17.41 -27.20 -0.73
C PRO A 302 -18.15 -26.44 0.36
N GLN A 303 -18.13 -26.93 1.61
CA GLN A 303 -18.71 -26.26 2.76
C GLN A 303 -18.05 -24.90 3.07
N PHE A 304 -16.81 -24.68 2.64
CA PHE A 304 -16.08 -23.42 2.83
C PHE A 304 -16.11 -22.50 1.61
N ARG A 305 -16.86 -22.87 0.56
CA ARG A 305 -17.05 -22.01 -0.61
C ARG A 305 -17.50 -20.60 -0.22
N ASP A 306 -18.45 -20.47 0.69
CA ASP A 306 -18.99 -19.16 1.08
C ASP A 306 -17.94 -18.30 1.79
N VAL A 307 -17.11 -18.90 2.65
CA VAL A 307 -16.05 -18.15 3.35
C VAL A 307 -14.89 -17.80 2.40
N SER A 308 -14.53 -18.65 1.44
CA SER A 308 -13.56 -18.29 0.39
C SER A 308 -14.03 -17.06 -0.38
N ASN A 309 -15.31 -17.02 -0.78
CA ASN A 309 -15.87 -15.86 -1.48
C ASN A 309 -15.96 -14.62 -0.57
N PHE A 310 -16.29 -14.80 0.72
CA PHE A 310 -16.22 -13.73 1.71
C PHE A 310 -14.79 -13.16 1.84
N ASN A 311 -13.78 -14.03 1.85
CA ASN A 311 -12.37 -13.64 1.94
C ASN A 311 -11.94 -12.79 0.76
N VAL A 312 -12.40 -13.09 -0.46
CA VAL A 312 -12.13 -12.26 -1.64
C VAL A 312 -12.57 -10.81 -1.40
N GLY A 313 -13.79 -10.63 -0.89
CA GLY A 313 -14.31 -9.31 -0.56
C GLY A 313 -13.52 -8.60 0.54
N LEU A 314 -13.25 -9.30 1.64
CA LEU A 314 -12.53 -8.75 2.80
C LEU A 314 -11.09 -8.37 2.43
N PHE A 315 -10.35 -9.28 1.81
CA PHE A 315 -8.97 -9.09 1.39
C PHE A 315 -8.85 -7.89 0.44
N THR A 316 -9.66 -7.85 -0.62
CA THR A 316 -9.56 -6.79 -1.63
C THR A 316 -9.97 -5.43 -1.08
N GLN A 317 -10.94 -5.38 -0.15
CA GLN A 317 -11.25 -4.14 0.56
C GLN A 317 -10.06 -3.65 1.39
N GLN A 318 -9.38 -4.55 2.10
CA GLN A 318 -8.19 -4.20 2.89
C GLN A 318 -7.00 -3.82 1.99
N ALA A 319 -6.98 -4.32 0.75
CA ALA A 319 -6.07 -3.91 -0.31
C ALA A 319 -6.49 -2.62 -1.05
N TRP A 320 -7.55 -1.92 -0.59
CA TRP A 320 -8.13 -0.71 -1.21
C TRP A 320 -8.55 -0.87 -2.68
N VAL A 321 -8.82 -2.10 -3.12
CA VAL A 321 -9.38 -2.35 -4.44
C VAL A 321 -10.86 -1.97 -4.42
N PRO A 322 -11.38 -1.22 -5.40
CA PRO A 322 -12.81 -0.90 -5.48
C PRO A 322 -13.67 -2.17 -5.63
N LEU A 323 -14.85 -2.21 -5.01
CA LEU A 323 -15.76 -3.37 -5.07
C LEU A 323 -16.07 -3.81 -6.51
N GLU A 324 -16.31 -2.86 -7.41
CA GLU A 324 -16.57 -3.16 -8.83
C GLU A 324 -15.39 -3.87 -9.50
N THR A 325 -14.17 -3.40 -9.23
CA THR A 325 -12.94 -4.07 -9.67
C THR A 325 -12.83 -5.46 -9.07
N THR A 326 -13.08 -5.61 -7.76
CA THR A 326 -13.09 -6.92 -7.09
C THR A 326 -14.03 -7.90 -7.78
N LEU A 327 -15.25 -7.49 -8.08
CA LEU A 327 -16.26 -8.33 -8.73
C LEU A 327 -15.87 -8.67 -10.17
N MET A 328 -15.30 -7.73 -10.92
CA MET A 328 -14.80 -7.97 -12.27
C MET A 328 -13.65 -8.98 -12.28
N ILE A 329 -12.69 -8.86 -11.35
CA ILE A 329 -11.57 -9.80 -11.20
C ILE A 329 -12.08 -11.19 -10.83
N ALA A 330 -13.00 -11.28 -9.86
CA ALA A 330 -13.61 -12.55 -9.45
C ALA A 330 -14.38 -13.19 -10.62
N GLY A 331 -15.07 -12.38 -11.42
CA GLY A 331 -15.79 -12.80 -12.63
C GLY A 331 -14.89 -13.39 -13.70
N GLU A 332 -13.83 -12.68 -14.07
CA GLU A 332 -12.81 -13.15 -15.01
C GLU A 332 -12.13 -14.43 -14.51
N TYR A 333 -11.87 -14.53 -13.21
CA TYR A 333 -11.35 -15.75 -12.61
C TYR A 333 -12.36 -16.91 -12.72
N ALA A 334 -13.64 -16.68 -12.39
CA ALA A 334 -14.69 -17.68 -12.49
C ALA A 334 -14.84 -18.20 -13.92
N LYS A 335 -14.83 -17.30 -14.91
CA LYS A 335 -14.89 -17.66 -16.34
C LYS A 335 -13.85 -18.68 -16.77
N ARG A 336 -12.64 -18.60 -16.21
CA ARG A 336 -11.50 -19.45 -16.60
C ARG A 336 -11.36 -20.70 -15.74
N HIS A 337 -11.81 -20.65 -14.48
CA HIS A 337 -11.41 -21.62 -13.45
C HIS A 337 -12.59 -22.16 -12.61
N SER A 338 -13.81 -21.76 -12.92
CA SER A 338 -15.00 -22.21 -12.19
C SER A 338 -16.10 -22.67 -13.13
N SER A 339 -16.66 -23.84 -12.85
CA SER A 339 -17.90 -24.30 -13.48
C SER A 339 -19.13 -23.48 -13.08
N ASN A 340 -19.03 -22.64 -12.04
CA ASN A 340 -20.11 -21.77 -11.57
C ASN A 340 -20.14 -20.40 -12.28
N TYR A 341 -19.39 -20.23 -13.37
CA TYR A 341 -19.48 -19.02 -14.19
C TYR A 341 -20.86 -18.93 -14.85
N MET A 342 -21.49 -17.76 -14.77
CA MET A 342 -22.82 -17.51 -15.34
C MET A 342 -22.76 -16.30 -16.28
N ALA A 343 -22.62 -16.56 -17.59
CA ALA A 343 -22.39 -15.52 -18.61
C ALA A 343 -23.50 -14.45 -18.69
N ASP A 344 -24.72 -14.82 -18.30
CA ASP A 344 -25.92 -13.98 -18.27
C ASP A 344 -26.01 -13.10 -17.01
N GLN A 345 -25.20 -13.38 -15.99
CA GLN A 345 -25.18 -12.64 -14.73
C GLN A 345 -24.17 -11.51 -14.75
N ARG A 346 -24.42 -10.46 -13.95
CA ARG A 346 -23.51 -9.31 -13.82
C ARG A 346 -22.13 -9.79 -13.33
N TYR A 347 -21.08 -9.39 -14.05
CA TYR A 347 -19.70 -9.83 -13.86
C TYR A 347 -19.45 -11.33 -14.10
N GLY A 348 -20.41 -12.10 -14.64
CA GLY A 348 -20.21 -13.52 -14.87
C GLY A 348 -20.27 -14.40 -13.62
N LEU A 349 -20.72 -13.84 -12.48
CA LEU A 349 -20.69 -14.52 -11.18
C LEU A 349 -22.06 -15.11 -10.83
N ASP A 350 -22.05 -16.33 -10.29
CA ASP A 350 -23.21 -16.88 -9.56
C ASP A 350 -23.69 -15.89 -8.47
N PRO A 351 -25.01 -15.58 -8.38
CA PRO A 351 -25.52 -14.59 -7.44
C PRO A 351 -25.10 -14.81 -5.98
N ARG A 352 -25.02 -16.07 -5.52
CA ARG A 352 -24.55 -16.39 -4.17
C ARG A 352 -23.07 -16.06 -3.99
N THR A 353 -22.23 -16.38 -4.97
CA THR A 353 -20.81 -15.99 -4.98
C THR A 353 -20.66 -14.47 -4.88
N ARG A 354 -21.38 -13.72 -5.72
CA ARG A 354 -21.37 -12.25 -5.69
C ARG A 354 -21.76 -11.70 -4.32
N GLN A 355 -22.86 -12.20 -3.75
CA GLN A 355 -23.36 -11.76 -2.44
C GLN A 355 -22.32 -11.94 -1.33
N TRP A 356 -21.60 -13.06 -1.30
CA TRP A 356 -20.57 -13.30 -0.28
C TRP A 356 -19.36 -12.39 -0.44
N ILE A 357 -18.92 -12.11 -1.67
CA ILE A 357 -17.87 -11.13 -1.95
C ILE A 357 -18.30 -9.74 -1.47
N GLU A 358 -19.48 -9.28 -1.84
CA GLU A 358 -20.02 -7.98 -1.42
C GLU A 358 -20.11 -7.86 0.11
N ARG A 359 -20.52 -8.94 0.77
CA ARG A 359 -20.63 -8.98 2.23
C ARG A 359 -19.27 -8.91 2.92
N GLY A 360 -18.29 -9.68 2.46
CA GLY A 360 -16.91 -9.60 2.95
C GLY A 360 -16.32 -8.20 2.79
N TYR A 361 -16.55 -7.60 1.62
CA TYR A 361 -16.13 -6.23 1.32
C TYR A 361 -16.76 -5.21 2.27
N LYS A 362 -18.08 -5.30 2.47
CA LYS A 362 -18.83 -4.41 3.37
C LYS A 362 -18.31 -4.51 4.81
N ILE A 363 -18.03 -5.72 5.29
CA ILE A 363 -17.48 -5.94 6.62
C ILE A 363 -16.08 -5.34 6.73
N GLY A 364 -15.19 -5.55 5.76
CA GLY A 364 -13.87 -4.91 5.74
C GLY A 364 -13.96 -3.38 5.86
N LYS A 365 -14.91 -2.77 5.14
CA LYS A 365 -15.13 -1.30 5.14
C LYS A 365 -15.53 -0.73 6.51
N THR A 366 -16.08 -1.53 7.42
CA THR A 366 -16.47 -1.06 8.75
C THR A 366 -15.27 -0.67 9.63
N GLY A 367 -14.05 -1.02 9.25
CA GLY A 367 -12.83 -0.70 10.00
C GLY A 367 -12.57 -1.64 11.20
N MET A 368 -13.45 -2.60 11.47
CA MET A 368 -13.30 -3.50 12.63
C MET A 368 -12.03 -4.38 12.60
N PHE A 369 -11.40 -4.55 11.43
CA PHE A 369 -10.13 -5.26 11.28
C PHE A 369 -8.88 -4.35 11.29
N THR A 370 -9.05 -3.03 11.47
CA THR A 370 -7.94 -2.05 11.52
C THR A 370 -7.51 -1.70 12.95
N SER A 371 -8.28 -2.16 13.94
CA SER A 371 -8.13 -1.81 15.35
C SER A 371 -7.12 -2.71 16.07
N ALA A 372 -5.83 -2.55 15.78
CA ALA A 372 -4.79 -2.95 16.71
C ALA A 372 -4.30 -1.70 17.46
N GLY A 373 -4.86 -1.44 18.65
CA GLY A 373 -4.11 -0.83 19.75
C GLY A 373 -3.79 0.68 19.75
N VAL A 374 -4.53 1.54 19.04
CA VAL A 374 -4.53 2.97 19.37
C VAL A 374 -5.85 3.30 20.04
N GLU A 375 -5.87 3.27 21.37
CA GLU A 375 -6.92 3.94 22.14
C GLU A 375 -7.02 5.38 21.63
N SER A 376 -8.13 5.70 20.99
CA SER A 376 -8.42 7.08 20.63
C SER A 376 -8.50 7.87 21.93
N PRO A 377 -7.65 8.89 22.16
CA PRO A 377 -7.74 9.67 23.38
C PRO A 377 -9.15 10.25 23.48
N SER A 378 -9.83 9.92 24.58
CA SER A 378 -11.17 10.40 24.89
C SER A 378 -11.23 11.91 24.67
N ARG A 379 -12.12 12.37 23.79
CA ARG A 379 -12.41 13.80 23.65
C ARG A 379 -12.82 14.34 25.02
N PRO A 380 -12.13 15.38 25.56
CA PRO A 380 -12.66 16.08 26.71
C PRO A 380 -14.01 16.70 26.34
N LYS A 381 -14.94 16.64 27.29
CA LYS A 381 -16.32 17.10 27.17
C LYS A 381 -16.43 18.59 26.92
#